data_AF-A0A355HD18-F1
#
_entry.id   AF-A0A355HD18-F1
#
_cell.length_a   1.000
_cell.length_b   1.000
_cell.length_c   1.000
_cell.angle_alpha   90.00
_cell.angle_beta   90.00
_cell.angle_gamma   90.00
#
_symmetry.space_group_name_H-M   'P 1'
#
loop_
_entity.id
_entity.type
_entity.pdbx_description
1 polymer ?
#
loop_
_entity_poly.entity_id
_entity_poly.type
_entity_poly.pdbx_seq_one_letter_code
_entity_poly.pdbx_strand_id
1 'polypeptide(L)'
;MISWFNENGPLLFLALLDGTVTAFVLALIALGLSLVFGVMRIVNIAHGEFFMLGAVFSWFAFDLTNDPLWGFLLALVVAPALVGSIAIFSDRFILRKVKYHPESTIVATIGVLYVIQSVTLMVFGPEA
;
A
#
# COMPACT_ATOMS: atom_id res chain seq x y z
N MET A 1 -12.81 -33.87 24.05
CA MET A 1 -12.34 -33.62 22.67
C MET A 1 -13.39 -32.88 21.84
N ILE A 2 -14.64 -33.36 21.77
CA ILE A 2 -15.73 -32.64 21.05
C ILE A 2 -16.11 -31.32 21.76
N SER A 3 -16.12 -31.28 23.09
CA SER A 3 -16.37 -30.04 23.87
C SER A 3 -15.36 -28.92 23.57
N TRP A 4 -14.08 -29.26 23.47
CA TRP A 4 -13.00 -28.33 23.13
C TRP A 4 -13.22 -27.67 21.76
N PHE A 5 -13.65 -28.42 20.74
CA PHE A 5 -13.96 -27.86 19.43
C PHE A 5 -15.20 -26.97 19.45
N ASN A 6 -16.19 -27.27 20.29
CA ASN A 6 -17.38 -26.45 20.42
C ASN A 6 -17.08 -25.12 21.13
N GLU A 7 -16.19 -25.15 22.11
CA GLU A 7 -15.71 -23.96 22.85
C GLU A 7 -14.76 -23.09 22.00
N ASN A 8 -13.87 -23.72 21.21
CA ASN A 8 -12.84 -23.02 20.43
C ASN A 8 -13.19 -22.85 18.94
N GLY A 9 -14.31 -23.39 18.47
CA GLY A 9 -14.76 -23.30 17.08
C GLY A 9 -14.80 -21.87 16.54
N PRO A 10 -15.36 -20.88 17.27
CA PRO A 10 -15.35 -19.48 16.86
C PRO A 10 -13.93 -18.91 16.74
N LEU A 11 -13.02 -19.27 17.64
CA LEU A 11 -11.63 -18.80 17.61
C LEU A 11 -10.86 -19.38 16.41
N LEU A 12 -11.06 -20.66 16.12
CA LEU A 12 -10.49 -21.30 14.94
C LEU A 12 -10.99 -20.65 13.64
N PHE A 13 -12.28 -20.31 13.59
CA PHE A 13 -12.85 -19.60 12.44
C PHE A 13 -12.24 -18.21 12.26
N LEU A 14 -12.12 -17.43 13.33
CA LEU A 14 -11.48 -16.11 13.29
C LEU A 14 -10.00 -16.20 12.85
N ALA A 15 -9.25 -17.17 13.38
CA ALA A 15 -7.86 -17.40 12.99
C ALA A 15 -7.70 -17.74 11.51
N LEU A 16 -8.63 -18.54 10.95
CA LEU A 16 -8.65 -18.84 9.52
C LEU A 16 -8.98 -17.61 8.68
N LEU A 17 -9.93 -16.78 9.11
CA LEU A 17 -10.26 -15.54 8.42
C LEU A 17 -9.08 -14.56 8.43
N ASP A 18 -8.48 -14.33 9.59
CA ASP A 18 -7.35 -13.42 9.76
C ASP A 18 -6.12 -13.88 8.94
N GLY A 19 -5.81 -15.18 8.99
CA GLY A 19 -4.75 -15.77 8.17
C GLY A 19 -5.04 -15.63 6.66
N THR A 20 -6.29 -15.78 6.25
CA THR A 20 -6.70 -15.62 4.84
C THR A 20 -6.58 -14.17 4.39
N VAL A 21 -7.03 -13.21 5.20
CA VAL A 21 -6.89 -11.78 4.93
C VAL A 21 -5.41 -11.41 4.78
N THR A 22 -4.57 -11.85 5.72
CA THR A 22 -3.12 -11.61 5.68
C THR A 22 -2.49 -12.23 4.43
N ALA A 23 -2.88 -13.45 4.06
CA ALA A 23 -2.40 -14.10 2.84
C ALA A 23 -2.79 -13.30 1.58
N PHE A 24 -4.01 -12.76 1.51
CA PHE A 24 -4.42 -11.90 0.40
C PHE A 24 -3.63 -10.59 0.34
N VAL A 25 -3.36 -9.95 1.48
CA VAL A 25 -2.52 -8.74 1.54
C VAL A 25 -1.13 -9.04 0.99
N LEU A 26 -0.49 -10.11 1.47
CA LEU A 26 0.83 -10.52 0.99
C LEU A 26 0.82 -10.90 -0.51
N ALA A 27 -0.23 -11.58 -0.97
CA ALA A 27 -0.41 -11.92 -2.37
C ALA A 27 -0.54 -10.66 -3.24
N LEU A 28 -1.30 -9.65 -2.81
CA LEU A 28 -1.45 -8.38 -3.52
C LEU A 28 -0.13 -7.60 -3.57
N ILE A 29 0.63 -7.58 -2.47
CA ILE A 29 1.97 -6.97 -2.43
C ILE A 29 2.90 -7.66 -3.44
N ALA A 30 2.93 -9.00 -3.44
CA ALA A 30 3.73 -9.78 -4.38
C ALA A 30 3.31 -9.56 -5.85
N LEU A 31 1.99 -9.48 -6.11
CA LEU A 31 1.46 -9.14 -7.43
C LEU A 31 1.89 -7.74 -7.88
N GLY A 32 1.84 -6.75 -6.99
CA GLY A 32 2.34 -5.40 -7.28
C GLY A 32 3.81 -5.39 -7.67
N LEU A 33 4.65 -6.08 -6.89
CA LEU A 33 6.08 -6.23 -7.17
C LEU A 33 6.35 -6.92 -8.52
N SER A 34 5.58 -7.97 -8.81
CA SER A 34 5.63 -8.70 -10.08
C SER A 34 5.21 -7.83 -11.26
N LEU A 35 4.20 -6.97 -11.12
CA LEU A 35 3.79 -6.05 -12.17
C LEU A 35 4.86 -4.97 -12.45
N VAL A 36 5.47 -4.43 -11.38
CA VAL A 36 6.53 -3.41 -11.50
C VAL A 36 7.76 -3.97 -12.21
N PHE A 37 8.28 -5.10 -11.76
CA PHE A 37 9.52 -5.64 -12.33
C PHE A 37 9.31 -6.54 -13.54
N GLY A 38 8.21 -7.29 -13.59
CA GLY A 38 7.92 -8.27 -14.64
C GLY A 38 7.38 -7.63 -15.93
N VAL A 39 6.36 -6.77 -15.80
CA VAL A 39 5.68 -6.18 -16.97
C VAL A 39 6.32 -4.86 -17.37
N MET A 40 6.51 -3.94 -16.42
CA MET A 40 7.02 -2.59 -16.75
C MET A 40 8.52 -2.56 -17.04
N ARG A 41 9.29 -3.56 -16.56
CA ARG A 41 10.76 -3.65 -16.73
C ARG A 41 11.52 -2.37 -16.30
N ILE A 42 10.93 -1.60 -15.40
CA ILE A 42 11.51 -0.37 -14.85
C ILE A 42 11.87 -0.63 -13.39
N VAL A 43 13.11 -0.34 -13.02
CA VAL A 43 13.55 -0.43 -11.63
C VAL A 43 13.01 0.77 -10.85
N ASN A 44 11.87 0.58 -10.17
CA ASN A 44 11.29 1.60 -9.31
C ASN A 44 11.58 1.31 -7.83
N ILE A 45 12.51 2.08 -7.24
CA ILE A 45 12.89 1.91 -5.84
C ILE A 45 11.82 2.50 -4.90
N ALA A 46 11.05 3.50 -5.33
CA ALA A 46 10.00 4.13 -4.53
C ALA A 46 8.72 3.30 -4.36
N HIS A 47 8.60 2.11 -4.98
CA HIS A 47 7.37 1.32 -4.93
C HIS A 47 6.88 1.04 -3.48
N GLY A 48 7.80 0.82 -2.54
CA GLY A 48 7.48 0.60 -1.13
C GLY A 48 6.83 1.83 -0.46
N GLU A 49 7.22 3.03 -0.86
CA GLU A 49 6.64 4.27 -0.35
C GLU A 49 5.21 4.48 -0.87
N PHE A 50 4.89 4.02 -2.08
CA PHE A 50 3.50 4.04 -2.57
C PHE A 50 2.62 3.05 -1.80
N PHE A 51 3.17 1.91 -1.37
CA PHE A 51 2.47 0.98 -0.48
C PHE A 51 2.23 1.61 0.89
N MET A 52 3.25 2.23 1.49
CA MET A 52 3.12 2.97 2.75
C MET A 52 2.04 4.06 2.66
N LEU A 53 2.06 4.90 1.61
CA LEU A 53 1.02 5.91 1.40
C LEU A 53 -0.37 5.29 1.29
N GLY A 54 -0.49 4.12 0.66
CA GLY A 54 -1.74 3.37 0.60
C GLY A 54 -2.25 2.99 1.98
N ALA A 55 -1.37 2.50 2.86
CA ALA A 55 -1.72 2.17 4.25
C ALA A 55 -2.13 3.43 5.04
N VAL A 56 -1.34 4.50 4.97
CA VAL A 56 -1.59 5.77 5.67
C VAL A 56 -2.91 6.40 5.22
N PHE A 57 -3.16 6.48 3.91
CA PHE A 57 -4.42 7.03 3.41
C PHE A 57 -5.61 6.12 3.70
N SER A 58 -5.43 4.80 3.74
CA SER A 58 -6.51 3.88 4.13
C SER A 58 -6.88 4.07 5.60
N TRP A 59 -5.89 4.20 6.48
CA TRP A 59 -6.10 4.48 7.89
C TRP A 59 -6.80 5.83 8.10
N PHE A 60 -6.25 6.89 7.50
CA PHE A 60 -6.83 8.23 7.59
C PHE A 60 -8.27 8.28 7.05
N ALA A 61 -8.53 7.57 5.95
CA ALA A 61 -9.85 7.50 5.35
C ALA A 61 -10.85 6.72 6.21
N PHE A 62 -10.40 5.63 6.84
CA PHE A 62 -11.23 4.82 7.72
C PHE A 62 -11.70 5.63 8.94
N ASP A 63 -10.79 6.41 9.55
CA ASP A 63 -11.06 7.20 10.75
C ASP A 63 -11.94 8.45 10.52
N LEU A 64 -12.27 8.79 9.26
CA LEU A 64 -13.20 9.89 8.95
C LEU A 64 -14.64 9.59 9.36
N THR A 65 -14.99 8.33 9.59
CA THR A 65 -16.33 7.89 9.95
C THR A 65 -16.28 6.95 11.16
N ASN A 66 -17.27 7.10 12.04
CA ASN A 66 -17.41 6.23 13.21
C ASN A 66 -18.03 4.85 12.85
N ASP A 67 -18.60 4.71 11.66
CA ASP A 67 -19.16 3.44 11.17
C ASP A 67 -18.08 2.61 10.44
N PRO A 68 -17.76 1.38 10.93
CA PRO A 68 -16.73 0.54 10.34
C PRO A 68 -16.97 0.16 8.88
N LEU A 69 -18.22 -0.04 8.47
CA LEU A 69 -18.55 -0.42 7.10
C LEU A 69 -18.33 0.75 6.15
N TRP A 70 -18.80 1.94 6.53
CA TRP A 70 -18.57 3.15 5.74
C TRP A 70 -17.10 3.54 5.71
N GLY A 71 -16.36 3.34 6.81
CA GLY A 71 -14.93 3.62 6.89
C GLY A 71 -14.15 2.74 5.93
N PHE A 72 -14.47 1.44 5.91
CA PHE A 72 -13.91 0.49 4.95
C PHE A 72 -14.20 0.89 3.51
N LEU A 73 -15.47 1.19 3.17
CA LEU A 73 -15.85 1.55 1.80
C LEU A 73 -15.19 2.86 1.34
N LEU A 74 -15.04 3.83 2.24
CA LEU A 74 -14.38 5.10 1.94
C LEU A 74 -12.88 4.88 1.73
N ALA A 75 -12.21 4.13 2.61
CA ALA A 75 -10.79 3.77 2.46
C ALA A 75 -10.52 3.00 1.17
N LEU A 76 -11.40 2.06 0.82
CA LEU A 76 -11.30 1.24 -0.39
C LEU A 76 -11.26 2.07 -1.69
N VAL A 77 -11.95 3.22 -1.71
CA VAL A 77 -12.01 4.10 -2.88
C VAL A 77 -10.95 5.21 -2.80
N VAL A 78 -10.83 5.86 -1.66
CA VAL A 78 -10.00 7.07 -1.50
C VAL A 78 -8.51 6.72 -1.56
N ALA A 79 -8.06 5.66 -0.89
CA ALA A 79 -6.63 5.36 -0.83
C ALA A 79 -6.05 5.02 -2.22
N PRO A 80 -6.63 4.12 -3.04
CA PRO A 80 -6.12 3.87 -4.39
C PRO A 80 -6.20 5.09 -5.30
N ALA A 81 -7.25 5.92 -5.16
CA ALA A 81 -7.41 7.13 -5.96
C ALA A 81 -6.30 8.16 -5.66
N LEU A 82 -5.98 8.39 -4.39
CA LEU A 82 -4.92 9.31 -3.97
C LEU A 82 -3.53 8.78 -4.35
N VAL A 83 -3.21 7.52 -4.01
CA VAL A 83 -1.92 6.91 -4.37
C VAL A 83 -1.74 6.87 -5.88
N GLY A 84 -2.77 6.47 -6.62
CA GLY A 84 -2.76 6.46 -8.09
C GLY A 84 -2.52 7.84 -8.68
N SER A 85 -3.11 8.88 -8.10
CA SER A 85 -2.88 10.27 -8.52
C SER A 85 -1.43 10.71 -8.30
N ILE A 86 -0.84 10.38 -7.14
CA ILE A 86 0.57 10.68 -6.83
C ILE A 86 1.51 9.87 -7.75
N ALA A 87 1.17 8.62 -8.05
CA ALA A 87 1.93 7.79 -8.99
C ALA A 87 1.89 8.37 -10.41
N ILE A 88 0.72 8.78 -10.90
CA ILE A 88 0.56 9.45 -12.20
C ILE A 88 1.34 10.77 -12.23
N PHE A 89 1.32 11.54 -11.15
CA PHE A 89 2.09 12.77 -11.04
C PHE A 89 3.59 12.50 -11.13
N SER A 90 4.08 11.52 -10.38
CA SER A 90 5.48 11.10 -10.37
C SER A 90 5.92 10.62 -11.76
N ASP A 91 5.09 9.80 -12.42
CA ASP A 91 5.33 9.36 -13.79
C ASP A 91 5.43 10.55 -14.76
N ARG A 92 4.44 11.43 -14.74
CA ARG A 92 4.32 12.54 -15.70
C ARG A 92 5.44 13.56 -15.55
N PHE A 93 5.77 13.94 -14.32
CA PHE A 93 6.68 15.05 -14.06
C PHE A 93 8.13 14.65 -13.84
N ILE A 94 8.39 13.39 -13.48
CA ILE A 94 9.74 12.91 -13.15
C ILE A 94 10.15 11.80 -14.14
N LEU A 95 9.45 10.67 -14.16
CA LEU A 95 9.90 9.48 -14.91
C LEU A 95 9.93 9.70 -16.43
N ARG A 96 8.88 10.33 -16.98
CA ARG A 96 8.85 10.68 -18.40
C ARG A 96 9.94 11.65 -18.80
N LYS A 97 10.37 12.55 -17.91
CA LYS A 97 11.44 13.51 -18.20
C LYS A 97 12.82 12.84 -18.28
N VAL A 98 13.06 11.83 -17.45
CA VAL A 98 14.27 11.00 -17.53
C VAL A 98 14.20 9.91 -18.61
N LYS A 99 13.09 9.87 -19.37
CA LYS A 99 12.85 8.96 -20.51
C LYS A 99 13.00 7.48 -20.16
N TYR A 100 12.81 7.12 -18.89
CA TYR A 100 12.97 5.75 -18.39
C TYR A 100 14.33 5.11 -18.65
N HIS A 101 15.41 5.91 -18.77
CA HIS A 101 16.77 5.35 -18.80
C HIS A 101 17.06 4.67 -17.45
N PRO A 102 17.55 3.42 -17.42
CA PRO A 102 17.66 2.63 -16.18
C PRO A 102 18.38 3.37 -15.04
N GLU A 103 19.57 3.90 -15.32
CA GLU A 103 20.41 4.61 -14.36
C GLU A 103 19.75 5.89 -13.83
N SER A 104 19.12 6.67 -14.71
CA SER A 104 18.45 7.92 -14.34
C SER A 104 17.15 7.65 -13.59
N THR A 105 16.46 6.55 -13.91
CA THR A 105 15.20 6.15 -13.27
C THR A 105 15.44 5.67 -11.84
N ILE A 106 16.52 4.92 -11.61
CA ILE A 106 16.95 4.52 -10.27
C ILE A 106 17.16 5.77 -9.40
N VAL A 107 17.99 6.72 -9.87
CA VAL A 107 18.28 7.95 -9.10
C VAL A 107 17.01 8.78 -8.88
N ALA A 108 16.17 8.92 -9.91
CA ALA A 108 14.91 9.63 -9.81
C ALA A 108 13.95 8.99 -8.79
N THR A 109 13.83 7.67 -8.80
CA THR A 109 12.94 6.95 -7.88
C THR A 109 13.49 6.93 -6.45
N ILE A 110 14.80 6.95 -6.24
CA ILE A 110 15.39 7.22 -4.92
C ILE A 110 15.00 8.61 -4.41
N GLY A 111 15.05 9.63 -5.29
CA GLY A 111 14.62 10.98 -4.94
C GLY A 111 13.13 11.02 -4.54
N VAL A 112 12.27 10.37 -5.33
CA VAL A 112 10.84 10.23 -5.01
C VAL A 112 10.63 9.52 -3.68
N LEU A 113 11.38 8.44 -3.43
CA LEU A 113 11.33 7.70 -2.17
C LEU A 113 11.58 8.64 -0.98
N TYR A 114 12.70 9.37 -1.00
CA TYR A 114 13.05 10.27 0.11
C TYR A 114 12.05 11.41 0.28
N VAL A 115 11.51 11.96 -0.81
CA VAL A 115 10.49 13.01 -0.74
C VAL A 115 9.22 12.47 -0.10
N ILE A 116 8.71 11.32 -0.53
CA ILE A 116 7.49 10.72 0.04
C ILE A 116 7.73 10.42 1.52
N GLN A 117 8.83 9.72 1.84
CA GLN A 117 9.17 9.37 3.21
C GLN A 117 9.26 10.61 4.11
N SER A 118 9.98 11.64 3.66
CA SER A 118 10.17 12.87 4.45
C SER A 118 8.85 13.63 4.65
N VAL A 119 8.01 13.71 3.62
CA VAL A 119 6.69 14.36 3.73
C VAL A 119 5.80 13.59 4.69
N THR A 120 5.77 12.26 4.60
CA THR A 120 4.98 11.42 5.52
C THR A 120 5.45 11.62 6.96
N LEU A 121 6.76 11.59 7.22
CA LEU A 121 7.31 11.84 8.55
C LEU A 121 6.99 13.24 9.08
N MET A 122 6.96 14.25 8.21
CA MET A 122 6.59 15.62 8.62
C MET A 122 5.11 15.76 8.96
N VAL A 123 4.22 15.04 8.26
CA VAL A 123 2.76 15.16 8.43
C VAL A 123 2.26 14.27 9.56
N PHE A 124 2.75 13.04 9.65
CA PHE A 124 2.22 12.02 10.57
C PHE A 124 3.16 11.70 11.73
N GLY A 125 4.43 12.11 11.66
CA GLY A 125 5.44 11.80 12.66
C GLY A 125 6.14 10.46 12.41
N PRO A 126 7.21 10.16 13.18
CA PRO A 126 7.98 8.91 13.05
C PRO A 126 7.28 7.67 13.63
N GLU A 127 6.18 7.85 14.35
CA GLU A 127 5.39 6.78 15.01
C GLU A 127 4.16 6.36 14.17
N ALA A 128 4.05 6.88 12.94
CA ALA A 128 2.92 6.64 12.04
C ALA A 128 3.06 5.35 11.21
#